data_AF-A0A8J8MFW8-F1
#
_entry.id   AF-A0A8J8MFW8-F1
#
_cell.length_a   1.000
_cell.length_b   1.000
_cell.length_c   1.000
_cell.angle_alpha   90.00
_cell.angle_beta   90.00
_cell.angle_gamma   90.00
#
_symmetry.space_group_name_H-M   'P 1'
#
loop_
_entity.id
_entity.type
_entity.pdbx_description
1 polymer ?
#
loop_
_entity_poly.entity_id
_entity_poly.type
_entity_poly.pdbx_seq_one_letter_code
_entity_poly.pdbx_strand_id
1 'polypeptide(L)'
;MLILYKDINIKYLKRIIKSLDNNRLIICFIDEILKGTNTEELIAASASILKYLDKKNCIVVVASHDIELTKILNRQYDNYQFLV
;
A
#
# COMPACT_ATOMS: atom_id res chain seq x y z
N MET A 1 -7.59 -8.22 -12.87
CA MET A 1 -6.74 -7.20 -13.53
C MET A 1 -5.57 -6.93 -12.60
N LEU A 2 -4.34 -7.14 -13.08
CA LEU A 2 -3.12 -6.85 -12.32
C LEU A 2 -2.73 -5.40 -12.57
N ILE A 3 -2.48 -4.63 -11.51
CA ILE A 3 -1.96 -3.26 -11.67
C ILE A 3 -0.62 -3.14 -10.95
N LEU A 4 0.43 -2.95 -11.74
CA LEU A 4 1.80 -2.76 -11.26
C LEU A 4 2.10 -1.27 -11.24
N TYR A 5 2.48 -0.74 -10.08
CA TYR A 5 2.95 0.62 -9.93
C TYR A 5 4.33 0.62 -9.28
N LYS A 6 5.32 1.00 -10.08
CA LYS A 6 6.62 1.42 -9.59
C LYS A 6 6.47 2.88 -9.14
N ASP A 7 6.62 3.14 -7.86
CA ASP A 7 6.45 4.44 -7.21
C ASP A 7 5.02 5.00 -7.31
N ILE A 8 4.25 4.94 -6.24
CA ILE A 8 2.89 5.49 -6.26
C ILE A 8 2.92 7.00 -5.99
N ASN A 9 2.13 7.74 -6.78
CA ASN A 9 1.83 9.16 -6.57
C ASN A 9 0.31 9.34 -6.39
N ILE A 10 -0.13 10.53 -5.97
CA ILE A 10 -1.54 10.83 -5.70
C ILE A 10 -2.46 10.47 -6.90
N LYS A 11 -1.97 10.65 -8.13
CA LYS A 11 -2.75 10.33 -9.35
C LYS A 11 -2.94 8.81 -9.51
N TYR A 12 -1.91 8.01 -9.23
CA TYR A 12 -2.00 6.56 -9.26
C TYR A 12 -2.87 6.01 -8.12
N LEU A 13 -2.72 6.54 -6.91
CA LEU A 13 -3.56 6.17 -5.77
C LEU A 13 -5.05 6.40 -6.09
N LYS A 14 -5.38 7.56 -6.67
CA LYS A 14 -6.74 7.88 -7.11
C LYS A 14 -7.26 6.89 -8.16
N ARG A 15 -6.39 6.37 -9.04
CA ARG A 15 -6.76 5.34 -10.02
C ARG A 15 -7.05 4.00 -9.35
N ILE A 16 -6.19 3.55 -8.44
CA ILE A 16 -6.43 2.33 -7.65
C ILE A 16 -7.79 2.43 -6.99
N ILE A 17 -8.02 3.50 -6.20
CA ILE A 17 -9.27 3.69 -5.46
C ILE A 17 -10.49 3.71 -6.39
N LYS A 18 -10.41 4.38 -7.55
CA LYS A 18 -11.50 4.38 -8.54
C LYS A 18 -11.74 3.03 -9.21
N SER A 19 -10.70 2.19 -9.31
CA SER A 19 -10.81 0.86 -9.91
C SER A 19 -11.40 -0.16 -8.93
N LEU A 20 -11.29 0.08 -7.61
CA LEU A 20 -11.87 -0.81 -6.60
C LEU A 20 -13.39 -0.88 -6.77
N ASP A 21 -13.86 -2.04 -7.19
CA ASP A 21 -15.26 -2.40 -7.36
C ASP A 21 -15.48 -3.75 -6.66
N ASN A 22 -16.65 -3.93 -6.03
CA ASN A 22 -16.96 -5.16 -5.31
C ASN A 22 -17.09 -6.37 -6.25
N ASN A 23 -17.36 -6.14 -7.54
CA ASN A 23 -17.58 -7.21 -8.52
C ASN A 23 -16.29 -7.80 -9.12
N ARG A 24 -15.11 -7.21 -8.83
CA ARG A 24 -13.85 -7.67 -9.41
C ARG A 24 -12.71 -7.58 -8.39
N LEU A 25 -12.03 -8.71 -8.19
CA LEU A 25 -10.80 -8.74 -7.41
C LEU A 25 -9.68 -7.97 -8.13
N ILE A 26 -9.08 -7.03 -7.41
CA ILE A 26 -7.90 -6.29 -7.87
C ILE A 26 -6.67 -6.77 -7.12
N ILE A 27 -5.56 -6.96 -7.84
CA ILE A 27 -4.26 -7.24 -7.23
C ILE A 27 -3.35 -6.06 -7.51
N CYS A 28 -2.86 -5.44 -6.44
CA CYS A 28 -1.99 -4.26 -6.48
C CYS A 28 -0.60 -4.62 -5.96
N PHE A 29 0.41 -4.31 -6.76
CA PHE A 29 1.80 -4.31 -6.30
C PHE A 29 2.28 -2.86 -6.27
N ILE A 30 2.73 -2.43 -5.09
CA ILE A 30 3.14 -1.06 -4.83
C ILE A 30 4.58 -1.08 -4.34
N ASP A 31 5.47 -0.45 -5.10
CA ASP A 31 6.84 -0.17 -4.67
C ASP A 31 6.86 1.24 -4.06
N GLU A 32 6.92 1.30 -2.72
CA GLU A 32 6.78 2.49 -1.88
C GLU A 32 5.46 3.28 -2.05
N ILE A 33 4.76 3.56 -0.92
CA ILE A 33 3.46 4.24 -0.97
C ILE A 33 3.58 5.76 -1.08
N LEU A 34 4.57 6.37 -0.46
CA LEU A 34 4.83 7.80 -0.59
C LEU A 34 6.34 7.99 -0.57
N LYS A 35 6.84 8.83 -1.48
CA LYS A 35 8.26 9.20 -1.53
C LYS A 35 8.49 10.54 -0.83
N GLY A 36 9.60 10.62 -0.10
CA GLY A 36 10.04 11.82 0.61
C GLY A 36 11.01 11.44 1.72
N THR A 37 11.45 12.42 2.51
CA THR A 37 12.15 12.15 3.76
C THR A 37 11.14 11.46 4.70
N ASN A 38 11.46 10.27 5.22
CA ASN A 38 10.58 9.49 6.11
C ASN A 38 10.20 10.29 7.37
N THR A 39 9.15 11.09 7.25
CA THR A 39 8.51 11.78 8.36
C THR A 39 7.39 10.90 8.90
N GLU A 40 7.09 11.05 10.18
CA GLU A 40 5.95 10.39 10.83
C GLU A 40 4.65 10.60 10.04
N GLU A 41 4.49 11.76 9.40
CA GLU A 41 3.34 12.08 8.55
C GLU A 41 3.22 11.15 7.33
N LEU A 42 4.31 10.84 6.64
CA LEU A 42 4.30 9.94 5.47
C LEU A 42 4.00 8.50 5.89
N ILE A 43 4.53 8.06 7.03
CA ILE A 43 4.27 6.73 7.58
C ILE A 43 2.79 6.62 7.99
N ALA A 44 2.27 7.61 8.70
CA ALA A 44 0.86 7.66 9.10
C ALA A 44 -0.08 7.70 7.88
N ALA A 45 0.24 8.49 6.85
CA ALA A 45 -0.53 8.55 5.61
C ALA A 45 -0.52 7.21 4.87
N SER A 46 0.65 6.57 4.75
CA SER A 46 0.79 5.24 4.12
C SER A 46 0.00 4.18 4.87
N ALA A 47 0.07 4.18 6.20
CA ALA A 47 -0.72 3.27 7.04
C ALA A 47 -2.23 3.49 6.88
N SER A 48 -2.67 4.75 6.80
CA SER A 48 -4.08 5.09 6.60
C SER A 48 -4.61 4.56 5.25
N ILE A 49 -3.82 4.73 4.18
CA ILE A 49 -4.14 4.21 2.85
C ILE A 49 -4.26 2.68 2.89
N LEU A 50 -3.31 1.98 3.50
CA LEU A 50 -3.35 0.51 3.57
C LEU A 50 -4.52 0.00 4.41
N LYS A 51 -4.81 0.62 5.55
CA LYS A 51 -6.02 0.30 6.34
C LYS A 51 -7.33 0.53 5.58
N TYR A 52 -7.34 1.47 4.64
CA TYR A 52 -8.48 1.66 3.75
C TYR A 52 -8.59 0.52 2.72
N LEU A 53 -7.47 0.13 2.11
CA LEU A 53 -7.43 -0.93 1.09
C LEU A 53 -7.73 -2.31 1.66
N ASP A 54 -7.30 -2.60 2.89
CA ASP A 54 -7.63 -3.81 3.65
C ASP A 54 -9.15 -4.09 3.73
N LYS A 55 -9.97 -3.04 3.66
CA LYS A 55 -11.45 -3.14 3.69
C LYS A 55 -12.09 -3.25 2.31
N LYS A 56 -11.33 -3.52 1.26
CA LYS A 56 -11.79 -3.55 -0.14
C LYS A 56 -11.56 -4.92 -0.75
N ASN A 57 -12.25 -5.21 -1.85
CA ASN A 57 -12.06 -6.46 -2.61
C ASN A 57 -10.75 -6.42 -3.41
N CYS A 58 -9.62 -6.32 -2.73
CA CYS A 58 -8.29 -6.33 -3.34
C CYS A 58 -7.25 -7.06 -2.50
N ILE A 59 -6.21 -7.54 -3.19
CA ILE A 59 -4.98 -8.01 -2.59
C ILE A 59 -3.93 -6.93 -2.83
N VAL A 60 -3.22 -6.52 -1.77
CA VAL A 60 -2.18 -5.50 -1.86
C VAL A 60 -0.87 -6.07 -1.37
N VAL A 61 0.15 -5.97 -2.21
CA VAL A 61 1.54 -6.29 -1.88
C VAL A 61 2.33 -4.99 -1.93
N VAL A 62 3.01 -4.65 -0.84
CA VAL A 62 3.78 -3.42 -0.72
C VAL A 62 5.23 -3.75 -0.43
N ALA A 63 6.13 -3.22 -1.24
CA ALA A 63 7.54 -3.13 -0.91
C ALA A 63 7.80 -1.77 -0.24
N SER A 64 8.44 -1.78 0.92
CA SER A 64 8.81 -0.57 1.67
C SER A 64 10.03 -0.87 2.54
N HIS A 65 10.85 0.15 2.74
CA HIS A 65 11.99 0.13 3.67
C HIS A 65 11.59 0.60 5.08
N ASP A 66 10.33 0.97 5.31
CA ASP A 66 9.82 1.54 6.57
C ASP A 66 9.45 0.44 7.59
N ILE A 67 10.38 0.14 8.49
CA ILE A 67 10.14 -0.81 9.59
C ILE A 67 8.96 -0.36 10.46
N GLU A 68 8.77 0.94 10.68
CA GLU A 68 7.66 1.44 11.48
C GLU A 68 6.28 1.16 10.86
N LEU A 69 6.17 1.24 9.53
CA LEU A 69 4.95 0.91 8.81
C LEU A 69 4.52 -0.54 9.09
N THR A 70 5.47 -1.47 9.10
CA THR A 70 5.23 -2.89 9.42
C THR A 70 4.69 -3.09 10.83
N LYS A 71 5.14 -2.28 11.80
CA LYS A 71 4.66 -2.32 13.18
C LYS A 71 3.23 -1.81 13.28
N ILE A 72 2.91 -0.72 12.59
CA ILE A 72 1.57 -0.11 12.60
C ILE A 72 0.51 -1.03 11.97
N LEU A 73 0.92 -1.87 11.01
CA LEU A 73 0.03 -2.70 10.18
C LEU A 73 0.05 -4.19 10.52
N ASN A 74 0.69 -4.58 11.63
CA ASN A 74 0.88 -5.97 12.04
C ASN A 74 -0.41 -6.80 12.25
N ARG A 75 -1.58 -6.15 12.29
CA ARG A 75 -2.89 -6.81 12.40
C ARG A 75 -3.66 -6.89 11.09
N GLN A 76 -3.24 -6.14 10.07
CA GLN A 76 -3.90 -6.05 8.77
C GLN A 76 -3.10 -6.75 7.67
N TYR A 77 -1.78 -6.76 7.77
CA TYR A 77 -0.90 -7.29 6.74
C TYR A 77 0.11 -8.27 7.32
N ASP A 78 0.39 -9.31 6.54
CA ASP A 78 1.52 -10.20 6.78
C ASP A 78 2.83 -9.48 6.38
N ASN A 79 3.76 -9.42 7.32
CA ASN A 79 5.06 -8.77 7.11
C ASN A 79 6.09 -9.81 6.64
N TYR A 80 6.75 -9.53 5.51
CA TYR A 80 7.86 -10.33 4.99
C TYR A 80 9.11 -9.45 4.92
N GLN A 81 10.23 -9.96 5.47
CA GLN A 81 11.51 -9.25 5.47
C GLN A 81 12.51 -10.01 4.60
N PHE A 82 13.02 -9.32 3.58
CA PHE A 82 14.11 -9.81 2.75
C PHE A 82 15.40 -9.19 3.25
N LEU A 83 16.28 -10.03 3.80
CA LEU A 83 17.65 -9.65 4.15
C LEU A 83 18.49 -9.82 2.88
N VAL A 84 18.81 -8.72 2.21
CA VAL A 84 19.73 -8.67 1.07
C VAL A 84 20.93 -7.82 1.44
#